data_AF-A0A3C1GI09-F1
#
_entry.id   AF-A0A3C1GI09-F1
#
_cell.length_a   1.000
_cell.length_b   1.000
_cell.length_c   1.000
_cell.angle_alpha   90.00
_cell.angle_beta   90.00
_cell.angle_gamma   90.00
#
_symmetry.space_group_name_H-M   'P 1'
#
loop_
_entity.id
_entity.type
_entity.pdbx_description
1 polymer ?
#
loop_
_entity_poly.entity_id
_entity_poly.type
_entity_poly.pdbx_seq_one_letter_code
_entity_poly.pdbx_strand_id
1 'polypeptide(L)'
;MGRSAMDDVRRRLDQDLNTAASRLRQLGWAVAVDGLSGAIGENCPFADELDGIQASESREIGFATRELLLERVNRLSVALDRLDEGQYGGCVECGEPISPARLRAVPEVQACVRCQDRLERLGPSRSWTRAMSSDDGQSE
;
A
#
# COMPACT_ATOMS: atom_id res chain seq x y z
N MET A 1 12.12 -29.60 11.90
CA MET A 1 12.01 -28.66 10.75
C MET A 1 11.61 -27.31 11.35
N GLY A 2 12.48 -26.30 11.56
CA GLY A 2 11.97 -25.20 12.42
C GLY A 2 12.76 -23.93 12.68
N ARG A 3 13.85 -23.62 11.98
CA ARG A 3 14.47 -22.27 12.06
C ARG A 3 14.74 -21.68 10.68
N SER A 4 15.46 -22.43 9.84
CA SER A 4 15.76 -22.02 8.45
C SER A 4 14.53 -21.65 7.61
N ALA A 5 13.42 -22.38 7.74
CA ALA A 5 12.21 -22.07 6.96
C ALA A 5 11.56 -20.74 7.37
N MET A 6 11.61 -20.38 8.67
CA MET A 6 11.12 -19.08 9.15
C MET A 6 12.10 -17.96 8.78
N ASP A 7 13.41 -18.24 8.83
CA ASP A 7 14.44 -17.30 8.38
C ASP A 7 14.29 -16.97 6.88
N ASP A 8 13.91 -17.95 6.06
CA ASP A 8 13.65 -17.75 4.62
C ASP A 8 12.42 -16.87 4.39
N VAL A 9 11.34 -17.08 5.15
CA VAL A 9 10.14 -16.24 5.09
C VAL A 9 10.45 -14.81 5.55
N ARG A 10 11.18 -14.65 6.66
CA ARG A 10 11.62 -13.33 7.16
C ARG A 10 12.44 -12.59 6.11
N ARG A 11 13.43 -13.26 5.49
CA ARG A 11 14.27 -12.70 4.42
C ARG A 11 13.43 -12.23 3.24
N ARG A 12 12.42 -13.02 2.84
CA ARG A 12 11.51 -12.68 1.75
C ARG A 12 10.69 -11.43 2.07
N LEU A 13 10.07 -11.38 3.24
CA LEU A 13 9.26 -10.24 3.68
C LEU A 13 10.09 -8.96 3.81
N ASP A 14 11.30 -9.06 4.33
CA ASP A 14 12.22 -7.91 4.45
C ASP A 14 12.64 -7.38 3.07
N GLN A 15 12.93 -8.28 2.12
CA GLN A 15 13.24 -7.91 0.74
C GLN A 15 12.05 -7.23 0.04
N ASP A 16 10.83 -7.76 0.25
CA ASP A 16 9.60 -7.19 -0.31
C ASP A 16 9.29 -5.82 0.32
N LEU A 17 9.50 -5.66 1.64
CA LEU A 17 9.34 -4.38 2.36
C LEU A 17 10.32 -3.33 1.85
N ASN A 18 11.60 -3.68 1.73
CA ASN A 18 12.63 -2.79 1.20
C ASN A 18 12.33 -2.37 -0.24
N THR A 19 11.79 -3.29 -1.06
CA THR A 19 11.37 -2.99 -2.43
C THR A 19 10.21 -2.01 -2.46
N ALA A 20 9.16 -2.26 -1.66
CA ALA A 20 7.99 -1.37 -1.58
C ALA A 20 8.36 0.02 -1.04
N ALA A 21 9.18 0.09 0.01
CA ALA A 21 9.67 1.33 0.58
C ALA A 21 10.56 2.13 -0.40
N SER A 22 11.40 1.45 -1.18
CA SER A 22 12.23 2.12 -2.19
C SER A 22 11.37 2.73 -3.30
N ARG A 23 10.33 2.03 -3.74
CA ARG A 23 9.35 2.55 -4.71
C ARG A 23 8.61 3.77 -4.16
N LEU A 24 8.18 3.72 -2.90
CA LEU A 24 7.55 4.87 -2.22
C LEU A 24 8.49 6.08 -2.16
N ARG A 25 9.78 5.88 -1.87
CA ARG A 25 10.77 6.96 -1.88
C ARG A 25 10.97 7.55 -3.27
N GLN A 26 10.98 6.73 -4.32
CA GLN A 26 11.08 7.20 -5.71
C GLN A 26 9.86 8.02 -6.13
N LEU A 27 8.65 7.59 -5.76
CA LEU A 27 7.42 8.36 -6.00
C LEU A 27 7.35 9.62 -5.13
N GLY A 28 7.84 9.55 -3.88
CA GLY A 28 7.92 10.68 -2.96
C GLY A 28 8.97 11.71 -3.36
N TRP A 29 10.02 11.31 -4.09
CA TRP A 29 10.97 12.24 -4.71
C TRP A 29 10.23 13.21 -5.62
N ALA A 30 9.29 12.74 -6.45
CA ALA A 30 8.49 13.60 -7.33
C ALA A 30 7.61 14.65 -6.59
N VAL A 31 7.31 14.44 -5.29
CA VAL A 31 6.54 15.37 -4.45
C VAL A 31 7.44 16.31 -3.64
N ALA A 32 8.75 16.06 -3.58
CA ALA A 32 9.73 16.88 -2.87
C ALA A 32 10.58 17.80 -3.76
N VAL A 33 10.50 17.70 -5.10
CA VAL A 33 11.20 18.60 -6.04
C VAL A 33 10.34 19.76 -6.54
N ASP A 34 9.42 20.28 -5.72
CA ASP A 34 8.84 21.62 -5.94
C ASP A 34 9.28 22.62 -4.85
N GLY A 35 10.19 22.21 -3.95
CA GLY A 35 10.74 23.07 -2.89
C GLY A 35 12.27 23.17 -2.85
N LEU A 36 12.99 22.25 -3.50
CA LEU A 36 14.45 22.28 -3.59
C LEU A 36 14.91 21.89 -4.99
N SER A 37 14.97 22.87 -5.91
CA SER A 37 15.89 22.81 -7.06
C SER A 37 16.17 24.20 -7.62
N GLY A 38 16.84 25.03 -6.82
CA GLY A 38 17.63 26.12 -7.37
C GLY A 38 18.99 25.58 -7.80
N ALA A 39 19.07 24.96 -8.99
CA ALA A 39 20.26 24.87 -9.85
C ALA A 39 20.12 23.77 -10.92
N ILE A 40 19.34 24.02 -11.97
CA ILE A 40 19.65 23.51 -13.32
C ILE A 40 19.04 24.49 -14.32
N GLY A 41 19.91 25.04 -15.18
CA GLY A 41 19.59 26.15 -16.08
C GLY A 41 18.70 25.77 -17.26
N GLU A 42 17.99 26.80 -17.71
CA GLU A 42 17.54 27.11 -19.07
C GLU A 42 16.61 26.15 -19.85
N ASN A 43 15.33 26.56 -19.87
CA ASN A 43 14.50 26.79 -21.06
C ASN A 43 13.69 25.62 -21.67
N CYS A 44 12.38 25.60 -21.37
CA CYS A 44 11.33 25.02 -22.23
C CYS A 44 10.12 25.98 -22.29
N PRO A 45 10.00 26.90 -23.27
CA PRO A 45 8.92 27.88 -23.32
C PRO A 45 7.77 27.45 -24.24
N PHE A 46 7.44 26.15 -24.28
CA PHE A 46 6.32 25.60 -25.07
C PHE A 46 5.46 24.57 -24.33
N ALA A 47 5.57 24.51 -23.01
CA ALA A 47 4.83 23.60 -22.14
C ALA A 47 3.50 24.19 -21.62
N ASP A 48 2.89 25.12 -22.34
CA ASP A 48 1.61 25.71 -21.94
C ASP A 48 0.45 24.95 -22.62
N GLU A 49 -0.46 24.46 -21.77
CA GLU A 49 -1.79 23.87 -22.04
C GLU A 49 -1.88 22.34 -22.17
N LEU A 50 -1.02 21.63 -22.91
CA LEU A 50 -1.08 20.14 -22.97
C LEU A 50 -0.42 19.46 -21.76
N ASP A 51 0.65 20.06 -21.22
CA ASP A 51 1.35 19.58 -20.02
C ASP A 51 0.51 19.71 -18.74
N GLY A 52 -0.46 20.63 -18.69
CA GLY A 52 -1.33 20.81 -17.52
C GLY A 52 -2.23 19.59 -17.27
N ILE A 53 -2.83 19.05 -18.34
CA ILE A 53 -3.73 17.88 -18.27
C ILE A 53 -2.92 16.60 -17.99
N GLN A 54 -1.80 16.40 -18.70
CA GLN A 54 -0.94 15.23 -18.48
C GLN A 54 -0.25 15.26 -17.11
N ALA A 55 0.10 16.44 -16.59
CA ALA A 55 0.65 16.59 -15.24
C ALA A 55 -0.39 16.28 -14.16
N SER A 56 -1.66 16.66 -14.33
CA SER A 56 -2.71 16.30 -13.37
C SER A 56 -2.99 14.80 -13.34
N GLU A 57 -3.13 14.16 -14.50
CA GLU A 57 -3.38 12.71 -14.59
C GLU A 57 -2.17 11.90 -14.08
N SER A 58 -0.94 12.33 -14.42
CA SER A 58 0.29 11.68 -13.94
C SER A 58 0.44 11.82 -12.42
N ARG A 59 0.03 12.95 -11.83
CA ARG A 59 0.01 13.16 -10.37
C ARG A 59 -1.04 12.27 -9.71
N GLU A 60 -2.25 12.19 -10.25
CA GLU A 60 -3.35 11.38 -9.70
C GLU A 60 -3.03 9.87 -9.72
N ILE A 61 -2.46 9.36 -10.81
CA ILE A 61 -1.94 7.99 -10.91
C ILE A 61 -0.85 7.75 -9.85
N GLY A 62 -0.02 8.75 -9.55
CA GLY A 62 0.99 8.72 -8.51
C GLY A 62 0.40 8.58 -7.10
N PHE A 63 -0.70 9.27 -6.79
CA PHE A 63 -1.37 9.19 -5.48
C PHE A 63 -1.97 7.81 -5.21
N ALA A 64 -2.77 7.28 -6.14
CA ALA A 64 -3.36 5.95 -5.98
C ALA A 64 -2.30 4.84 -5.84
N THR A 65 -1.22 4.93 -6.63
CA THR A 65 -0.08 4.02 -6.53
C THR A 65 0.63 4.14 -5.19
N ARG A 66 0.79 5.37 -4.67
CA ARG A 66 1.41 5.63 -3.37
C ARG A 66 0.59 5.04 -2.23
N GLU A 67 -0.72 5.21 -2.22
CA GLU A 67 -1.61 4.64 -1.20
C GLU A 67 -1.52 3.11 -1.17
N LEU A 68 -1.60 2.46 -2.34
CA LEU A 68 -1.47 1.01 -2.45
C LEU A 68 -0.12 0.51 -1.90
N LEU A 69 0.97 1.22 -2.19
CA LEU A 69 2.30 0.86 -1.71
C LEU A 69 2.44 1.09 -0.20
N LEU A 70 1.86 2.16 0.36
CA LEU A 70 1.84 2.38 1.80
C LEU A 70 1.10 1.27 2.53
N GLU A 71 -0.08 0.90 2.05
CA GLU A 71 -0.84 -0.22 2.61
C GLU A 71 -0.07 -1.54 2.49
N ARG A 72 0.64 -1.75 1.37
CA ARG A 72 1.51 -2.91 1.22
C ARG A 72 2.66 -2.93 2.22
N VAL A 73 3.35 -1.81 2.44
CA VAL A 73 4.42 -1.70 3.45
C VAL A 73 3.86 -2.01 4.84
N ASN A 74 2.70 -1.47 5.19
CA ASN A 74 2.04 -1.75 6.45
C ASN A 74 1.71 -3.24 6.63
N ARG A 75 1.20 -3.92 5.59
CA ARG A 75 0.94 -5.36 5.65
C ARG A 75 2.21 -6.18 5.83
N LEU A 76 3.30 -5.78 5.17
CA LEU A 76 4.61 -6.43 5.28
C LEU A 76 5.23 -6.24 6.67
N SER A 77 5.15 -5.04 7.25
CA SER A 77 5.66 -4.79 8.61
C SER A 77 4.90 -5.61 9.65
N VAL A 78 3.57 -5.64 9.57
CA VAL A 78 2.75 -6.45 10.48
C VAL A 78 3.04 -7.95 10.32
N ALA A 79 3.33 -8.42 9.10
CA ALA A 79 3.70 -9.82 8.88
C ALA A 79 5.06 -10.16 9.53
N LEU A 80 6.02 -9.23 9.51
CA LEU A 80 7.31 -9.36 10.20
C LEU A 80 7.14 -9.37 11.72
N ASP A 81 6.33 -8.46 12.27
CA ASP A 81 6.05 -8.40 13.71
C ASP A 81 5.44 -9.73 14.20
N ARG A 82 4.53 -10.31 13.41
CA ARG A 82 3.92 -11.62 13.72
C ARG A 82 4.88 -12.79 13.64
N LEU A 83 5.89 -12.71 12.77
CA LEU A 83 6.96 -13.71 12.76
C LEU A 83 7.76 -13.63 14.06
N ASP A 84 8.06 -12.41 14.53
CA ASP A 84 8.78 -12.19 15.78
C ASP A 84 7.96 -12.63 17.00
N GLU A 85 6.63 -12.46 16.97
CA GLU A 85 5.73 -12.95 18.01
C GLU A 85 5.37 -14.44 17.89
N GLY A 86 5.81 -15.13 16.82
CA GLY A 86 5.47 -16.54 16.56
C GLY A 86 4.01 -16.80 16.18
N GLN A 87 3.25 -15.77 15.83
CA GLN A 87 1.84 -15.84 15.40
C GLN A 87 1.67 -15.84 13.88
N TYR A 88 2.77 -15.94 13.13
CA TYR A 88 2.74 -15.97 11.68
C TYR A 88 1.96 -17.18 11.13
N GLY A 89 1.11 -16.92 10.14
CA GLY A 89 0.25 -17.92 9.52
C GLY A 89 -1.11 -18.09 10.19
N GLY A 90 -1.45 -17.30 11.22
CA GLY A 90 -2.81 -17.22 11.76
C GLY A 90 -3.68 -16.16 11.07
N CYS A 91 -4.94 -16.48 10.80
CA CYS A 91 -5.92 -15.53 10.27
C CYS A 91 -6.32 -14.49 11.33
N VAL A 92 -6.34 -13.20 10.97
CA VAL A 92 -6.77 -12.12 11.89
C VAL A 92 -8.24 -12.10 12.21
N GLU A 93 -9.05 -12.58 11.28
CA GLU A 93 -10.51 -12.50 11.36
C GLU A 93 -11.10 -13.67 12.15
N CYS A 94 -10.55 -14.88 11.98
CA CYS A 94 -11.10 -16.10 12.59
C CYS A 94 -10.11 -16.88 13.45
N GLY A 95 -8.82 -16.50 13.49
CA GLY A 95 -7.79 -17.23 14.22
C GLY A 95 -7.36 -18.57 13.57
N GLU A 96 -8.02 -19.01 12.50
CA GLU A 96 -7.69 -20.27 11.82
C GLU A 96 -6.34 -20.18 11.08
N PRO A 97 -5.61 -21.31 10.95
CA PRO A 97 -4.36 -21.33 10.19
C PRO A 97 -4.59 -21.04 8.71
N ILE A 98 -3.73 -20.19 8.15
CA ILE A 98 -3.68 -19.86 6.72
C ILE A 98 -2.96 -20.98 5.97
N SER A 99 -3.50 -21.35 4.80
CA SER A 99 -2.90 -22.38 3.96
C SER A 99 -1.43 -22.06 3.63
N PRO A 100 -0.50 -23.03 3.79
CA PRO A 100 0.91 -22.83 3.47
C PRO A 100 1.15 -22.59 1.98
N ALA A 101 0.25 -23.03 1.09
CA ALA A 101 0.31 -22.67 -0.32
C ALA A 101 0.09 -21.16 -0.53
N ARG A 102 -0.79 -20.55 0.26
CA ARG A 102 -1.08 -19.12 0.21
C ARG A 102 0.06 -18.29 0.77
N LEU A 103 0.61 -18.69 1.93
CA LEU A 103 1.77 -18.02 2.53
C LEU A 103 3.03 -18.09 1.65
N ARG A 104 3.17 -19.15 0.85
CA ARG A 104 4.25 -19.26 -0.15
C ARG A 104 4.05 -18.35 -1.37
N ALA A 105 2.80 -18.11 -1.77
CA ALA A 105 2.47 -17.25 -2.90
C ALA A 105 2.46 -15.76 -2.53
N VAL A 106 1.90 -15.43 -1.36
CA VAL A 106 1.73 -14.08 -0.82
C VAL A 106 2.05 -14.12 0.67
N PRO A 107 3.31 -13.85 1.08
CA PRO A 107 3.72 -13.93 2.48
C PRO A 107 3.12 -12.82 3.35
N GLU A 108 2.67 -11.69 2.78
CA GLU A 108 2.05 -10.59 3.52
C GLU A 108 0.57 -10.81 3.88
N VAL A 109 0.00 -11.98 3.57
CA VAL A 109 -1.43 -12.25 3.78
C VAL A 109 -1.78 -12.43 5.26
N GLN A 110 -2.84 -11.74 5.70
CA GLN A 110 -3.29 -11.75 7.10
C GLN A 110 -4.62 -12.48 7.32
N ALA A 111 -5.40 -12.74 6.25
CA ALA A 111 -6.70 -13.39 6.34
C ALA A 111 -6.73 -14.73 5.58
N CYS A 112 -7.51 -15.69 6.08
CA CYS A 112 -7.77 -16.95 5.36
C CYS A 112 -8.63 -16.72 4.11
N VAL A 113 -8.74 -17.70 3.22
CA VAL A 113 -9.47 -17.53 1.95
C VAL A 113 -10.95 -17.24 2.18
N ARG A 114 -11.54 -17.85 3.22
CA ARG A 114 -12.95 -17.68 3.57
C ARG A 114 -13.23 -16.26 4.08
N CYS A 115 -12.34 -15.73 4.93
CA CYS A 115 -12.47 -14.38 5.44
C CYS A 115 -12.18 -13.33 4.36
N GLN A 116 -11.20 -13.57 3.50
CA GLN A 116 -10.94 -12.72 2.34
C GLN A 116 -12.16 -12.64 1.41
N ASP A 117 -12.72 -13.80 1.01
CA ASP A 117 -13.90 -13.87 0.14
C ASP A 117 -15.11 -13.17 0.79
N ARG A 118 -15.26 -13.25 2.12
CA ARG A 118 -16.29 -12.51 2.85
C ARG A 118 -16.10 -11.00 2.75
N LEU A 119 -14.88 -10.49 2.97
CA LEU A 119 -14.57 -9.06 2.89
C LEU A 119 -14.80 -8.52 1.47
N GLU A 120 -14.40 -9.26 0.45
CA GLU A 120 -14.61 -8.90 -0.95
C GLU A 120 -16.09 -8.86 -1.34
N ARG A 121 -16.90 -9.81 -0.84
CA ARG A 121 -18.36 -9.83 -1.06
C ARG A 121 -19.10 -8.70 -0.37
N LEU A 122 -18.63 -8.29 0.81
CA LEU A 122 -19.25 -7.19 1.57
C LEU A 122 -18.96 -5.83 0.92
N GLY A 123 -17.98 -5.76 0.00
CA GLY A 123 -17.46 -4.51 -0.54
C GLY A 123 -16.80 -3.66 0.55
N PRO A 124 -16.05 -2.60 0.20
CA PRO A 124 -15.67 -1.60 1.18
C PRO A 124 -16.94 -1.12 1.88
N SER A 125 -16.97 -1.24 3.21
CA SER A 125 -18.14 -0.89 4.00
C SER A 125 -18.66 0.48 3.59
N ARG A 126 -19.97 0.57 3.36
CA ARG A 126 -20.75 1.79 3.07
C ARG A 126 -20.69 2.85 4.19
N SER A 127 -19.61 2.93 4.96
CA SER A 127 -19.37 3.99 5.94
C SER A 127 -18.89 5.27 5.25
N TRP A 128 -18.18 5.18 4.12
CA TRP A 128 -17.71 6.35 3.37
C TRP A 128 -18.86 7.08 2.64
N THR A 129 -19.84 6.34 2.10
CA THR A 129 -21.01 6.93 1.43
C THR A 129 -22.02 7.60 2.38
N ARG A 130 -21.97 7.33 3.70
CA ARG A 130 -22.82 8.05 4.67
C ARG A 130 -22.15 9.31 5.22
N ALA A 131 -20.81 9.37 5.27
CA ALA A 131 -20.09 10.54 5.77
C ALA A 131 -20.11 11.73 4.77
N MET A 132 -20.13 11.47 3.45
CA MET A 132 -20.12 12.53 2.43
C MET A 132 -21.52 13.09 2.07
N SER A 133 -22.60 12.60 2.68
CA SER A 133 -23.97 13.08 2.44
C SER A 133 -24.52 13.94 3.58
N SER A 134 -23.71 14.26 4.59
CA SER A 134 -24.16 14.96 5.81
C SER A 134 -23.61 16.39 5.95
N ASP A 135 -22.81 16.89 4.99
CA ASP A 135 -22.25 18.26 4.98
C ASP A 135 -22.81 19.15 3.85
N ASP A 136 -24.08 18.96 3.47
CA ASP A 136 -24.85 19.96 2.70
C ASP A 136 -26.00 20.51 3.58
N GLY A 137 -25.61 21.03 4.75
CA GLY A 137 -26.48 21.80 5.63
C GLY A 137 -26.50 23.27 5.21
N GLN A 138 -27.48 23.63 4.39
CA GLN A 138 -27.90 25.01 4.10
C GLN A 138 -28.12 25.81 5.39
N SER A 139 -27.45 26.96 5.57
CA SER A 139 -27.88 28.13 6.37
C SER A 139 -26.88 29.26 6.12
N GLU A 140 -27.19 30.53 5.82
CA GLU A 140 -28.37 31.34 5.50
C GLU A 140 -27.83 32.56 4.75
#